data_AF-A0A1I4JRD8-F1
#
_entry.id   AF-A0A1I4JRD8-F1
#
_cell.length_a   1.000
_cell.length_b   1.000
_cell.length_c   1.000
_cell.angle_alpha   90.00
_cell.angle_beta   90.00
_cell.angle_gamma   90.00
#
_symmetry.space_group_name_H-M   'P 1'
#
loop_
_entity.id
_entity.type
_entity.pdbx_description
1 polymer ?
#
loop_
_entity_poly.entity_id
_entity_poly.type
_entity_poly.pdbx_seq_one_letter_code
_entity_poly.pdbx_strand_id
1 'polypeptide(L)'
;MNRALLLLFVVLMFLYTTGFEADRFVTTTTHNRLKFTLNRGAHDAALQVNKDWLADGLVVFDRPLAHAAFEAGLRGNLQLRLDGTPSIGSLLSAAPVIVFEDYVDDLSPEVVFPYSYVRESEHIVQVLKGPAVIYRVKVKLPRSSSMSYDGDVYKTVIYEYPLDFKSSQ
;
A
#
# COMPACT_ATOMS: atom_id res chain seq x y z
N MET A 1 -39.98 -27.94 -24.00
CA MET A 1 -38.98 -26.90 -24.33
C MET A 1 -38.84 -25.83 -23.25
N ASN A 2 -39.91 -25.17 -22.78
CA ASN A 2 -39.79 -24.03 -21.84
C ASN A 2 -39.08 -24.36 -20.50
N ARG A 3 -39.28 -25.57 -19.95
CA ARG A 3 -38.61 -26.00 -18.70
C ARG A 3 -37.09 -26.18 -18.88
N ALA A 4 -36.67 -26.72 -20.01
CA ALA A 4 -35.25 -26.89 -20.32
C ALA A 4 -34.57 -25.53 -20.55
N LEU A 5 -35.26 -24.60 -21.19
CA LEU A 5 -34.76 -23.24 -21.41
C LEU A 5 -34.63 -22.45 -20.10
N LEU A 6 -35.61 -22.60 -19.19
CA LEU A 6 -35.54 -22.03 -17.83
C LEU A 6 -34.37 -22.62 -17.03
N LEU A 7 -34.17 -23.95 -17.08
CA LEU A 7 -33.03 -24.60 -16.41
C LEU A 7 -31.69 -24.10 -16.97
N LEU A 8 -31.57 -23.98 -18.29
CA LEU A 8 -30.37 -23.42 -18.92
C LEU A 8 -30.13 -21.98 -18.45
N PHE A 9 -31.17 -21.15 -18.40
CA PHE A 9 -31.07 -19.78 -17.92
C PHE A 9 -30.61 -19.71 -16.45
N VAL A 10 -31.17 -20.53 -15.58
CA VAL A 10 -30.77 -20.58 -14.16
C VAL A 10 -29.31 -21.03 -14.01
N VAL A 11 -28.88 -22.04 -14.77
CA VAL A 11 -27.48 -22.50 -14.77
C VAL A 11 -26.54 -21.39 -15.25
N LEU A 12 -26.88 -20.68 -16.33
CA LEU A 12 -26.08 -19.56 -16.83
C LEU A 12 -26.01 -18.42 -15.82
N MET A 13 -27.13 -18.07 -15.18
CA MET A 13 -27.17 -17.06 -14.14
C MET A 13 -26.29 -17.46 -12.95
N PHE A 14 -26.37 -18.71 -12.51
CA PHE A 14 -25.55 -19.24 -11.42
C PHE A 14 -24.05 -19.19 -11.74
N LEU A 15 -23.65 -19.58 -12.94
CA LEU A 15 -22.26 -19.50 -13.37
C LEU A 15 -21.76 -18.05 -13.43
N TYR A 16 -22.60 -17.14 -13.92
CA TYR A 16 -22.27 -15.71 -13.98
C TYR A 16 -22.09 -15.10 -12.57
N THR A 17 -23.04 -15.35 -11.66
CA THR A 17 -22.95 -14.82 -10.29
C THR A 17 -21.76 -15.40 -9.53
N THR A 18 -21.51 -16.69 -9.68
CA THR A 18 -20.37 -17.36 -9.03
C THR A 18 -19.03 -16.81 -9.55
N GLY A 19 -18.92 -16.60 -10.87
CA GLY A 19 -17.72 -15.99 -11.46
C GLY A 19 -17.50 -14.55 -10.95
N PHE A 20 -18.57 -13.76 -10.88
CA PHE A 20 -18.51 -12.39 -10.36
C PHE A 20 -18.10 -12.35 -8.87
N GLU A 21 -18.63 -13.25 -8.04
CA GLU A 21 -18.27 -13.35 -6.64
C GLU A 21 -16.81 -13.75 -6.43
N ALA A 22 -16.31 -14.71 -7.21
CA ALA A 22 -14.91 -15.11 -7.19
C ALA A 22 -13.98 -13.94 -7.54
N ASP A 23 -14.30 -13.18 -8.58
CA ASP A 23 -13.51 -11.99 -8.98
C ASP A 23 -13.50 -10.91 -7.88
N ARG A 24 -14.67 -10.66 -7.27
CA ARG A 24 -14.80 -9.70 -6.17
C ARG A 24 -13.99 -10.14 -4.95
N PHE A 25 -13.99 -11.43 -4.63
CA PHE A 25 -13.21 -11.99 -3.53
C PHE A 25 -11.71 -11.81 -3.75
N VAL A 26 -11.20 -12.13 -4.95
CA VAL A 26 -9.78 -11.97 -5.30
C VAL A 26 -9.38 -10.49 -5.24
N THR A 27 -10.18 -9.60 -5.81
CA THR A 27 -9.92 -8.15 -5.81
C THR A 27 -9.90 -7.58 -4.40
N THR A 28 -10.91 -7.90 -3.58
CA THR A 28 -11.01 -7.40 -2.20
C THR A 28 -9.88 -7.94 -1.32
N THR A 29 -9.55 -9.23 -1.46
CA THR A 29 -8.45 -9.85 -0.71
C THR A 29 -7.11 -9.22 -1.06
N THR A 30 -6.85 -9.02 -2.36
CA THR A 30 -5.62 -8.36 -2.84
C THR A 30 -5.53 -6.93 -2.35
N HIS A 31 -6.63 -6.19 -2.40
CA HIS A 31 -6.70 -4.81 -1.91
C HIS A 31 -6.37 -4.71 -0.42
N ASN A 32 -6.95 -5.58 0.40
CA ASN A 32 -6.70 -5.60 1.84
C ASN A 32 -5.24 -5.97 2.14
N ARG A 33 -4.71 -7.01 1.48
CA ARG A 33 -3.29 -7.39 1.63
C ARG A 33 -2.37 -6.25 1.25
N LEU A 34 -2.65 -5.56 0.15
CA LEU A 34 -1.88 -4.39 -0.27
C LEU A 34 -1.92 -3.28 0.78
N LYS A 35 -3.11 -2.93 1.28
CA LYS A 35 -3.27 -1.93 2.35
C LYS A 35 -2.43 -2.27 3.59
N PHE A 36 -2.54 -3.50 4.09
CA PHE A 36 -1.79 -3.92 5.27
C PHE A 36 -0.29 -3.98 5.03
N THR A 37 0.13 -4.45 3.85
CA THR A 37 1.54 -4.50 3.47
C THR A 37 2.14 -3.10 3.42
N LEU A 38 1.48 -2.17 2.74
CA LEU A 38 1.95 -0.79 2.62
C LEU A 38 2.03 -0.10 3.99
N ASN A 39 1.00 -0.27 4.82
CA ASN A 39 1.01 0.27 6.18
C ASN A 39 2.14 -0.30 7.02
N ARG A 40 2.40 -1.61 6.94
CA ARG A 40 3.49 -2.24 7.69
C ARG A 40 4.86 -1.84 7.18
N GLY A 41 5.06 -1.83 5.86
CA GLY A 41 6.31 -1.35 5.27
C GLY A 41 6.57 0.11 5.60
N ALA A 42 5.55 0.97 5.55
CA ALA A 42 5.69 2.38 5.91
C ALA A 42 5.96 2.56 7.41
N HIS A 43 5.36 1.73 8.27
CA HIS A 43 5.72 1.67 9.68
C HIS A 43 7.20 1.32 9.88
N ASP A 44 7.66 0.22 9.27
CA ASP A 44 9.05 -0.22 9.38
C ASP A 44 10.04 0.83 8.84
N ALA A 45 9.65 1.52 7.76
CA ALA A 45 10.40 2.63 7.17
C ALA A 45 10.44 3.88 8.08
N ALA A 46 9.32 4.24 8.71
CA ALA A 46 9.27 5.34 9.66
C ALA A 46 10.18 5.09 10.85
N LEU A 47 10.39 3.84 11.26
CA LEU A 47 11.32 3.52 12.36
C LEU A 47 12.80 3.67 11.99
N GLN A 48 13.13 3.85 10.71
CA GLN A 48 14.52 4.05 10.26
C GLN A 48 14.91 5.52 10.42
N VAL A 49 15.28 5.88 11.64
CA VAL A 49 15.72 7.24 12.00
C VAL A 49 17.20 7.26 12.34
N ASN A 50 17.84 8.41 12.08
CA ASN A 50 19.21 8.64 12.46
C ASN A 50 19.31 8.79 13.99
N LYS A 51 20.13 7.96 14.62
CA LYS A 51 20.27 7.90 16.09
C LYS A 51 20.95 9.12 16.69
N ASP A 52 21.83 9.78 15.95
CA ASP A 52 22.54 10.97 16.43
C ASP A 52 21.56 12.13 16.55
N TRP A 53 20.76 12.37 15.50
CA TRP A 53 19.68 13.37 15.54
C TRP A 53 18.61 13.05 16.56
N LEU A 54 18.25 11.76 16.71
CA LEU A 54 17.26 11.33 17.70
C LEU A 54 17.72 11.61 19.14
N ALA A 55 19.02 11.51 19.42
CA ALA A 55 19.58 11.83 20.74
C ALA A 55 19.43 13.33 21.08
N ASP A 56 19.42 14.19 20.06
CA ASP A 56 19.16 15.63 20.18
C ASP A 56 17.66 15.96 20.19
N GLY A 57 16.78 14.94 20.16
CA GLY A 57 15.32 15.12 20.16
C GLY A 57 14.73 15.44 18.79
N LEU A 58 15.52 15.32 17.71
CA LEU A 58 15.08 15.55 16.34
C LEU A 58 14.86 14.21 15.62
N VAL A 59 13.69 14.04 15.02
CA VAL A 59 13.39 12.86 14.21
C VAL A 59 13.78 13.16 12.78
N VAL A 60 14.86 12.52 12.33
CA VAL A 60 15.37 12.61 10.96
C VAL A 60 15.47 11.22 10.38
N PHE A 61 14.80 10.96 9.25
CA PHE A 61 14.80 9.63 8.65
C PHE A 61 16.11 9.33 7.92
N ASP A 62 16.64 8.13 8.13
CA ASP A 62 17.70 7.60 7.27
C ASP A 62 17.05 7.07 5.98
N ARG A 63 17.06 7.89 4.93
CA ARG A 63 16.29 7.61 3.70
C ARG A 63 16.70 6.29 3.01
N PRO A 64 18.01 5.98 2.82
CA PRO A 64 18.41 4.68 2.29
C PRO A 64 17.90 3.49 3.13
N LEU A 65 18.01 3.57 4.46
CA LEU A 65 17.53 2.50 5.33
C LEU A 65 16.00 2.41 5.33
N ALA A 66 15.30 3.54 5.35
CA ALA A 66 13.84 3.61 5.30
C ALA A 66 13.29 3.00 4.00
N HIS A 67 13.89 3.34 2.87
CA HIS A 67 13.55 2.77 1.57
C HIS A 67 13.76 1.25 1.56
N ALA A 68 14.94 0.78 2.01
CA ALA A 68 15.25 -0.64 2.07
C ALA A 68 14.30 -1.41 3.03
N ALA A 69 13.92 -0.81 4.15
CA ALA A 69 12.94 -1.38 5.08
C ALA A 69 11.54 -1.47 4.45
N PHE A 70 11.12 -0.43 3.72
CA PHE A 70 9.86 -0.45 2.98
C PHE A 70 9.83 -1.57 1.93
N GLU A 71 10.87 -1.68 1.10
CA GLU A 71 11.00 -2.73 0.08
C GLU A 71 11.03 -4.14 0.71
N ALA A 72 11.73 -4.31 1.83
CA ALA A 72 11.73 -5.57 2.57
C ALA A 72 10.32 -5.93 3.07
N GLY A 73 9.57 -4.94 3.56
CA GLY A 73 8.17 -5.08 3.96
C GLY A 73 7.26 -5.47 2.78
N LEU A 74 7.43 -4.85 1.61
CA LEU A 74 6.72 -5.22 0.39
C LEU A 74 7.02 -6.67 0.00
N ARG A 75 8.30 -7.04 -0.07
CA ARG A 75 8.74 -8.38 -0.47
C ARG A 75 8.20 -9.47 0.44
N GLY A 76 8.31 -9.27 1.76
CA GLY A 76 7.86 -10.24 2.75
C GLY A 76 6.35 -10.45 2.74
N ASN A 77 5.56 -9.37 2.65
CA ASN A 77 4.11 -9.46 2.79
C ASN A 77 3.36 -9.71 1.45
N LEU A 78 3.95 -9.37 0.30
CA LEU A 78 3.39 -9.65 -1.04
C LEU A 78 3.91 -10.93 -1.68
N GLN A 79 4.72 -11.71 -0.94
CA GLN A 79 5.32 -12.96 -1.41
C GLN A 79 6.10 -12.74 -2.71
N LEU A 80 6.98 -11.74 -2.72
CA LEU A 80 7.85 -11.46 -3.86
C LEU A 80 9.15 -12.26 -3.74
N ARG A 81 9.73 -12.59 -4.88
CA ARG A 81 11.06 -13.18 -4.99
C ARG A 81 12.13 -12.09 -4.74
N LEU A 82 13.39 -12.52 -4.70
CA LEU A 82 14.53 -11.61 -4.53
C LEU A 82 14.64 -10.55 -5.64
N ASP A 83 14.18 -10.88 -6.84
CA ASP A 83 14.14 -9.99 -8.01
C ASP A 83 12.89 -9.07 -8.04
N GLY A 84 12.06 -9.09 -6.98
CA GLY A 84 10.83 -8.30 -6.88
C GLY A 84 9.63 -8.88 -7.64
N THR A 85 9.80 -9.99 -8.37
CA THR A 85 8.69 -10.63 -9.08
C THR A 85 7.78 -11.41 -8.13
N PRO A 86 6.45 -11.44 -8.36
CA PRO A 86 5.55 -12.25 -7.56
C PRO A 86 5.94 -13.74 -7.60
N SER A 87 5.94 -14.40 -6.44
CA SER A 87 6.16 -15.85 -6.38
C SER A 87 4.96 -16.63 -6.92
N ILE A 88 5.18 -17.92 -7.24
CA ILE A 88 4.11 -18.85 -7.64
C ILE A 88 3.13 -18.97 -6.47
N GLY A 89 1.88 -18.60 -6.70
CA GLY A 89 0.83 -18.57 -5.66
C GLY A 89 0.58 -17.18 -5.05
N SER A 90 1.36 -16.16 -5.41
CA SER A 90 1.03 -14.77 -5.08
C SER A 90 -0.27 -14.34 -5.78
N LEU A 91 -1.00 -13.42 -5.15
CA LEU A 91 -2.19 -12.79 -5.74
C LEU A 91 -1.83 -11.68 -6.74
N LEU A 92 -0.55 -11.39 -6.97
CA LEU A 92 -0.13 -10.33 -7.88
C LEU A 92 0.25 -10.87 -9.25
N SER A 93 -0.21 -10.20 -10.30
CA SER A 93 0.16 -10.52 -11.69
C SER A 93 1.48 -9.88 -12.12
N ALA A 94 1.94 -8.85 -11.42
CA ALA A 94 3.17 -8.11 -11.72
C ALA A 94 3.81 -7.58 -10.45
N ALA A 95 5.09 -7.21 -10.55
CA ALA A 95 5.80 -6.58 -9.44
C ALA A 95 5.16 -5.22 -9.08
N PRO A 96 4.99 -4.91 -7.78
CA PRO A 96 4.62 -3.57 -7.35
C PRO A 96 5.73 -2.58 -7.68
N VAL A 97 5.36 -1.35 -8.03
CA VAL A 97 6.31 -0.28 -8.38
C VAL A 97 6.10 0.90 -7.44
N ILE A 98 7.14 1.33 -6.74
CA ILE A 98 7.12 2.58 -5.98
C ILE A 98 7.22 3.71 -7.00
N VAL A 99 6.14 4.47 -7.17
CA VAL A 99 6.09 5.57 -8.15
C VAL A 99 6.42 6.91 -7.53
N PHE A 100 6.35 6.99 -6.20
CA PHE A 100 6.65 8.19 -5.45
C PHE A 100 7.05 7.83 -4.03
N GLU A 101 8.06 8.52 -3.51
CA GLU A 101 8.50 8.45 -2.13
C GLU A 101 8.88 9.86 -1.65
N ASP A 102 8.60 10.15 -0.39
CA ASP A 102 8.95 11.42 0.24
C ASP A 102 9.02 11.28 1.77
N TYR A 103 9.77 12.19 2.37
CA TYR A 103 10.11 12.19 3.79
C TYR A 103 9.91 13.61 4.31
N VAL A 104 9.06 13.74 5.33
CA VAL A 104 8.82 15.01 6.00
C VAL A 104 9.31 14.84 7.43
N ASP A 105 10.39 15.53 7.78
CA ASP A 105 11.11 15.38 9.05
C ASP A 105 11.43 16.74 9.69
N ASP A 106 12.05 16.74 10.88
CA ASP A 106 12.32 17.98 11.62
C ASP A 106 13.40 18.87 10.97
N LEU A 107 14.18 18.33 10.02
CA LEU A 107 15.15 19.10 9.23
C LEU A 107 14.60 19.57 7.88
N SER A 108 13.35 19.22 7.58
CA SER A 108 12.71 19.64 6.34
C SER A 108 12.49 21.15 6.36
N PRO A 109 12.94 21.88 5.33
CA PRO A 109 12.87 23.33 5.31
C PRO A 109 11.41 23.80 5.36
N GLU A 110 11.14 24.81 6.20
CA GLU A 110 9.81 25.42 6.33
C GLU A 110 8.70 24.48 6.84
N VAL A 111 9.07 23.31 7.40
CA VAL A 111 8.14 22.37 8.01
C VAL A 111 8.08 22.61 9.52
N VAL A 112 6.89 22.95 10.01
CA VAL A 112 6.57 22.98 11.44
C VAL A 112 5.30 22.18 11.65
N PHE A 113 5.33 21.20 12.54
CA PHE A 113 4.19 20.35 12.80
C PHE A 113 3.18 21.02 13.75
N PRO A 114 1.86 20.87 13.52
CA PRO A 114 1.24 20.12 12.43
C PRO A 114 1.39 20.80 11.06
N TYR A 115 1.74 20.03 10.04
CA TYR A 115 2.03 20.51 8.68
C TYR A 115 1.00 20.03 7.67
N SER A 116 0.46 20.92 6.83
CA SER A 116 -0.46 20.56 5.76
C SER A 116 0.31 20.10 4.52
N TYR A 117 0.48 18.79 4.39
CA TYR A 117 1.14 18.18 3.24
C TYR A 117 0.18 18.14 2.04
N VAL A 118 0.55 18.86 0.98
CA VAL A 118 -0.21 18.91 -0.27
C VAL A 118 0.73 18.57 -1.42
N ARG A 119 0.34 17.57 -2.21
CA ARG A 119 1.02 17.25 -3.46
C ARG A 119 0.01 16.99 -4.57
N GLU A 120 -0.15 17.97 -5.44
CA GLU A 120 -1.21 17.98 -6.46
C GLU A 120 -1.02 16.89 -7.52
N SER A 121 0.23 16.65 -7.96
CA SER A 121 0.59 15.63 -8.95
C SER A 121 0.19 14.21 -8.52
N GLU A 122 0.20 13.95 -7.21
CA GLU A 122 -0.14 12.66 -6.64
C GLU A 122 -1.54 12.62 -6.01
N HIS A 123 -2.27 13.75 -6.02
CA HIS A 123 -3.55 13.94 -5.34
C HIS A 123 -3.50 13.59 -3.85
N ILE A 124 -2.41 13.98 -3.18
CA ILE A 124 -2.20 13.73 -1.75
C ILE A 124 -2.49 15.02 -0.99
N VAL A 125 -3.42 14.94 -0.04
CA VAL A 125 -3.74 16.03 0.89
C VAL A 125 -3.92 15.43 2.27
N GLN A 126 -3.00 15.71 3.19
CA GLN A 126 -3.07 15.24 4.57
C GLN A 126 -2.38 16.22 5.53
N VAL A 127 -2.96 16.40 6.70
CA VAL A 127 -2.30 17.12 7.80
C VAL A 127 -1.44 16.11 8.58
N LEU A 128 -0.13 16.35 8.60
CA LEU A 128 0.85 15.57 9.35
C LEU A 128 1.00 16.16 10.74
N LYS A 129 0.84 15.35 11.79
CA LYS A 129 1.01 15.80 13.18
C LYS A 129 2.46 15.72 13.67
N GLY A 130 3.29 15.03 12.92
CA GLY A 130 4.71 14.86 13.18
C GLY A 130 5.44 14.34 11.95
N PRO A 131 6.74 14.06 12.10
CA PRO A 131 7.60 13.49 11.07
C PRO A 131 6.96 12.26 10.45
N ALA A 132 6.93 12.16 9.12
CA ALA A 132 6.25 11.09 8.40
C ALA A 132 6.98 10.65 7.12
N VAL A 133 6.81 9.38 6.79
CA VAL A 133 7.19 8.81 5.50
C VAL A 133 5.95 8.68 4.61
N ILE A 134 6.10 9.04 3.34
CA ILE A 134 5.04 8.99 2.34
C ILE A 134 5.50 8.11 1.18
N TYR A 135 4.68 7.13 0.81
CA TYR A 135 4.92 6.29 -0.35
C TYR A 135 3.66 6.19 -1.20
N ARG A 136 3.85 6.17 -2.52
CA ARG A 136 2.81 5.79 -3.48
C ARG A 136 3.29 4.60 -4.28
N VAL A 137 2.50 3.52 -4.24
CA VAL A 137 2.82 2.27 -4.91
C VAL A 137 1.76 1.99 -5.97
N LYS A 138 2.23 1.64 -7.17
CA LYS A 138 1.43 1.17 -8.29
C LYS A 138 1.46 -0.35 -8.32
N VAL A 139 0.29 -0.96 -8.38
CA VAL A 139 0.14 -2.43 -8.42
C VAL A 139 -0.86 -2.82 -9.49
N LYS A 140 -0.50 -3.81 -10.31
CA LYS A 140 -1.41 -4.40 -11.28
C LYS A 140 -2.31 -5.41 -10.58
N LEU A 141 -3.63 -5.23 -10.65
CA LEU A 141 -4.57 -6.16 -10.03
C LEU A 141 -4.56 -7.53 -10.73
N PRO A 142 -4.75 -8.63 -9.97
CA PRO A 142 -4.95 -9.95 -10.55
C PRO A 142 -6.22 -9.99 -11.39
N ARG A 143 -6.15 -10.72 -12.50
CA ARG A 143 -7.31 -11.02 -13.35
C ARG A 143 -7.74 -12.46 -13.09
N SER A 144 -8.99 -12.66 -12.65
CA SER A 144 -9.55 -14.00 -12.50
C SER A 144 -10.18 -14.51 -13.81
N SER A 145 -10.62 -13.61 -14.69
CA SER A 145 -11.21 -13.92 -15.99
C SER A 145 -10.92 -12.83 -17.03
N SER A 146 -11.27 -13.08 -18.30
CA SER A 146 -11.18 -12.08 -19.36
C SER A 146 -12.10 -10.86 -19.12
N MET A 147 -13.17 -11.04 -18.35
CA MET A 147 -14.12 -9.99 -17.96
C MET A 147 -13.67 -9.18 -16.73
N SER A 148 -12.62 -9.63 -16.03
CA SER A 148 -12.08 -8.93 -14.87
C SER A 148 -11.38 -7.64 -15.27
N TYR A 149 -11.43 -6.64 -14.38
CA TYR A 149 -10.75 -5.36 -14.55
C TYR A 149 -9.25 -5.56 -14.79
N ASP A 150 -8.74 -5.00 -15.88
CA ASP A 150 -7.31 -4.95 -16.20
C ASP A 150 -6.81 -3.52 -16.05
N GLY A 151 -6.25 -3.22 -14.89
CA GLY A 151 -5.71 -1.90 -14.63
C GLY A 151 -4.76 -1.88 -13.45
N ASP A 152 -4.08 -0.75 -13.36
CA ASP A 152 -3.16 -0.43 -12.29
C ASP A 152 -3.92 0.32 -11.20
N VAL A 153 -3.70 -0.10 -9.96
CA VAL A 153 -4.20 0.61 -8.77
C VAL A 153 -3.04 1.33 -8.12
N TYR A 154 -3.27 2.61 -7.81
CA TYR A 154 -2.35 3.43 -7.05
C TYR A 154 -2.80 3.45 -5.59
N LYS A 155 -1.86 3.18 -4.69
CA LYS A 155 -2.09 3.26 -3.25
C LYS A 155 -1.05 4.16 -2.62
N THR A 156 -1.53 5.21 -1.97
CA THR A 156 -0.72 6.08 -1.12
C THR A 156 -0.80 5.58 0.30
N VAL A 157 0.35 5.51 0.97
CA VAL A 157 0.47 5.30 2.41
C VAL A 157 1.28 6.44 3.00
N ILE A 158 0.80 6.95 4.12
CA ILE A 158 1.46 7.97 4.93
C ILE A 158 1.54 7.40 6.34
N TYR A 159 2.74 7.37 6.91
CA TYR A 159 2.95 6.87 8.24
C TYR A 159 3.79 7.84 9.05
N GLU A 160 3.22 8.34 10.13
CA GLU A 160 3.89 9.24 11.07
C GLU A 160 4.77 8.43 12.02
N TYR A 161 5.94 8.96 12.36
CA TYR A 161 6.82 8.37 13.37
C TYR A 161 6.05 8.28 14.70
N PRO A 162 6.05 7.13 15.37
CA PRO A 162 5.36 6.96 16.64
C PRO A 162 6.11 7.69 17.75
N LEU A 163 5.88 9.01 17.84
CA LEU A 163 6.20 9.77 19.04
C LEU A 163 5.16 9.36 20.09
N ASP A 164 5.57 8.54 21.05
CA ASP A 164 4.80 8.29 22.26
C ASP A 164 4.71 9.62 23.04
N PHE A 165 3.78 10.49 22.65
CA PHE A 165 3.26 11.51 23.54
C PHE A 165 2.40 10.79 24.57
N LYS A 166 3.04 10.11 25.53
CA LYS A 166 2.41 9.96 26.84
C LYS A 166 2.16 11.38 27.32
N SER A 167 0.91 11.82 27.19
CA SER A 167 0.40 12.94 27.95
C SER A 167 0.69 12.63 29.41
N SER A 168 1.77 13.22 29.94
CA SER A 168 1.95 13.39 31.36
C SER A 168 0.85 14.33 31.83
N GLN A 169 -0.29 13.76 32.20
CA GLN A 169 -1.26 14.35 33.11
C GLN A 169 -1.59 13.33 34.18
#